data_AF-A0A061IXU8-F1
#
_entry.id   AF-A0A061IXU8-F1
#
_cell.length_a   1.000
_cell.length_b   1.000
_cell.length_c   1.000
_cell.angle_alpha   90.00
_cell.angle_beta   90.00
_cell.angle_gamma   90.00
#
_symmetry.space_group_name_H-M   'P 1'
#
loop_
_entity.id
_entity.type
_entity.pdbx_description
1 polymer ?
#
loop_
_entity_poly.entity_id
_entity_poly.type
_entity_poly.pdbx_seq_one_letter_code
_entity_poly.pdbx_strand_id
1 'polypeptide(L)'
;MRRPDADANAQLVKFTDFEDADVCSVFLAAAERAVDVDLHDVRPVSERRIFLSLLTMLSYSGVLYTSDLMAHLMEMVKYSTHGAARDSDAQRVLRYAIRGSSAAQDEVYRSLWHKVETVADSRVVGRYIGAREPWSPTRVCFDERGIFRSYPPLVQAAAKKSSTGDANTTSGTTVGEGEEQRHERQRMSRELAAHKGGTEDEMVEGVRGAVVAETADGAGSKEAALQAASHGEQRTVEALNLRWSDMRRLLERTGALTSPPTERHPQQEKMEVFTGIAVYLRTLATGRRYGGVKEEAEATGSTTPAESREQALFATGYGPGVWVRIFELVQEVRHDMERFITDNAAHHVEPEFECWEALLVTLRCILDFCVLLTQEQGKEKRAAVGELFERAMKLRNELVEESRTRFGGRMRILWLQEA
;
A
#
# COMPACT_ATOMS: atom_id res chain seq x y z
N MET A 1 -17.26 -30.37 4.99
CA MET A 1 -17.65 -29.11 5.67
C MET A 1 -19.12 -28.90 5.44
N ARG A 2 -19.89 -28.83 6.52
CA ARG A 2 -21.30 -28.48 6.52
C ARG A 2 -21.43 -26.99 6.22
N ARG A 3 -22.32 -26.67 5.29
CA ARG A 3 -22.72 -25.31 4.92
C ARG A 3 -24.24 -25.26 4.91
N PRO A 4 -24.86 -24.09 5.19
CA PRO A 4 -26.29 -23.89 4.98
C PRO A 4 -26.68 -24.14 3.53
N ASP A 5 -27.93 -24.49 3.25
CA ASP A 5 -28.40 -24.63 1.88
C ASP A 5 -28.15 -23.35 1.07
N ALA A 6 -27.72 -23.50 -0.18
CA ALA A 6 -27.20 -22.39 -0.98
C ALA A 6 -28.26 -21.32 -1.31
N ASP A 7 -29.54 -21.68 -1.26
CA ASP A 7 -30.72 -20.82 -1.44
C ASP A 7 -31.35 -20.38 -0.11
N ALA A 8 -30.72 -20.67 1.03
CA ALA A 8 -31.21 -20.26 2.34
C ALA A 8 -31.36 -18.73 2.44
N ASN A 9 -32.36 -18.29 3.20
CA ASN A 9 -32.56 -16.88 3.49
C ASN A 9 -31.40 -16.36 4.35
N ALA A 10 -30.55 -15.50 3.77
CA ALA A 10 -29.37 -14.92 4.41
C ALA A 10 -29.66 -14.22 5.75
N GLN A 11 -30.88 -13.73 5.98
CA GLN A 11 -31.26 -13.09 7.25
C GLN A 11 -31.42 -14.09 8.41
N LEU A 12 -31.62 -15.37 8.09
CA LEU A 12 -31.78 -16.44 9.07
C LEU A 12 -30.47 -17.24 9.27
N VAL A 13 -29.55 -17.14 8.31
CA VAL A 13 -28.26 -17.81 8.34
C VAL A 13 -27.30 -17.04 9.26
N LYS A 14 -26.71 -17.76 10.21
CA LYS A 14 -25.70 -17.23 11.12
C LYS A 14 -24.31 -17.59 10.64
N PHE A 15 -23.34 -16.79 11.07
CA PHE A 15 -21.92 -17.07 10.85
C PHE A 15 -21.51 -18.48 11.30
N THR A 16 -22.04 -18.92 12.45
CA THR A 16 -21.76 -20.23 13.05
C THR A 16 -22.38 -21.41 12.31
N ASP A 17 -23.22 -21.17 11.31
CA ASP A 17 -23.83 -22.24 10.52
C ASP A 17 -22.87 -22.78 9.43
N PHE A 18 -21.74 -22.11 9.21
CA PHE A 18 -20.67 -22.53 8.32
C PHE A 18 -19.53 -23.17 9.12
N GLU A 19 -19.25 -24.46 8.91
CA GLU A 19 -18.06 -25.13 9.48
C GLU A 19 -16.74 -24.54 8.96
N ASP A 20 -16.79 -23.76 7.88
CA ASP A 20 -15.66 -22.96 7.40
C ASP A 20 -15.09 -22.03 8.48
N ALA A 21 -15.93 -21.53 9.40
CA ALA A 21 -15.49 -20.71 10.54
C ALA A 21 -14.60 -21.50 11.51
N ASP A 22 -14.95 -22.76 11.80
CA ASP A 22 -14.16 -23.63 12.67
C ASP A 22 -12.80 -23.94 12.04
N VAL A 23 -12.76 -24.21 10.73
CA VAL A 23 -11.51 -24.46 10.01
C VAL A 23 -10.64 -23.19 9.98
N CYS A 24 -11.24 -22.02 9.74
CA CYS A 24 -10.52 -20.75 9.80
C CYS A 24 -9.95 -20.46 11.19
N SER A 25 -10.62 -20.86 12.27
CA SER A 25 -10.09 -20.69 13.63
C SER A 25 -8.77 -21.45 13.85
N VAL A 26 -8.63 -22.64 13.26
CA VAL A 26 -7.37 -23.41 13.32
C VAL A 26 -6.26 -22.73 12.51
N PHE A 27 -6.59 -22.21 11.33
CA PHE A 27 -5.64 -21.44 10.52
C PHE A 27 -5.22 -20.14 11.21
N LEU A 28 -6.14 -19.48 11.91
CA LEU A 28 -5.86 -18.25 12.67
C LEU A 28 -4.92 -18.57 13.84
N ALA A 29 -5.22 -19.59 14.64
CA ALA A 29 -4.34 -20.02 15.73
C ALA A 29 -2.93 -20.40 15.24
N ALA A 30 -2.83 -21.02 14.06
CA ALA A 30 -1.54 -21.30 13.43
C ALA A 30 -0.81 -20.02 12.99
N ALA A 31 -1.53 -19.01 12.48
CA ALA A 31 -0.98 -17.73 12.08
C ALA A 31 -0.52 -16.89 13.29
N GLU A 32 -1.29 -16.87 14.38
CA GLU A 32 -0.93 -16.26 15.66
C GLU A 32 0.33 -16.91 16.23
N ARG A 33 0.37 -18.25 16.25
CA ARG A 33 1.54 -18.98 16.74
C ARG A 33 2.81 -18.73 15.92
N ALA A 34 2.67 -18.49 14.62
CA ALA A 34 3.79 -18.16 13.74
C ALA A 34 4.39 -16.76 14.01
N VAL A 35 3.65 -15.87 14.68
CA VAL A 35 4.11 -14.54 15.08
C VAL A 35 4.67 -14.57 16.51
N ASP A 36 3.98 -15.22 17.44
CA ASP A 36 4.29 -15.12 18.86
C ASP A 36 5.51 -15.94 19.30
N VAL A 37 5.91 -16.95 18.52
CA VAL A 37 6.91 -17.92 18.96
C VAL A 37 8.07 -18.06 18.01
N ASP A 38 9.25 -17.90 18.63
CA ASP A 38 10.52 -18.31 18.06
C ASP A 38 10.51 -19.82 17.81
N LEU A 39 10.47 -20.20 16.54
CA LEU A 39 10.54 -21.59 16.12
C LEU A 39 11.98 -22.10 16.26
N HIS A 40 12.19 -23.00 17.21
CA HIS A 40 13.48 -23.58 17.52
C HIS A 40 13.76 -24.80 16.61
N ASP A 41 13.94 -24.54 15.32
CA ASP A 41 14.28 -25.57 14.34
C ASP A 41 15.80 -25.71 14.17
N VAL A 42 16.27 -26.94 13.90
CA VAL A 42 17.69 -27.21 13.55
C VAL A 42 18.10 -26.43 12.29
N ARG A 43 17.15 -26.10 11.43
CA ARG A 43 17.31 -25.24 10.26
C ARG A 43 16.20 -24.18 10.28
N PRO A 44 16.47 -22.95 10.75
CA PRO A 44 15.44 -21.93 10.86
C PRO A 44 14.84 -21.62 9.49
N VAL A 45 13.51 -21.51 9.45
CA VAL A 45 12.75 -21.17 8.26
C VAL A 45 12.46 -19.67 8.28
N SER A 46 12.60 -18.98 7.14
CA SER A 46 12.28 -17.56 7.09
C SER A 46 10.79 -17.30 7.35
N GLU A 47 10.48 -16.19 8.02
CA GLU A 47 9.10 -15.77 8.33
C GLU A 47 8.24 -15.75 7.07
N ARG A 48 8.76 -15.18 5.97
CA ARG A 48 8.06 -15.15 4.68
C ARG A 48 7.76 -16.56 4.15
N ARG A 49 8.68 -17.52 4.33
CA ARG A 49 8.44 -18.89 3.89
C ARG A 49 7.36 -19.58 4.73
N ILE A 50 7.32 -19.34 6.04
CA ILE A 50 6.24 -19.83 6.92
C ILE A 50 4.91 -19.23 6.48
N PHE A 51 4.85 -17.90 6.34
CA PHE A 51 3.66 -17.18 5.87
C PHE A 51 3.14 -17.71 4.52
N LEU A 52 4.01 -17.85 3.51
CA LEU A 52 3.61 -18.35 2.20
C LEU A 52 3.16 -19.81 2.24
N SER A 53 3.75 -20.63 3.10
CA SER A 53 3.35 -22.04 3.27
C SER A 53 1.95 -22.14 3.87
N LEU A 54 1.68 -21.36 4.93
CA LEU A 54 0.36 -21.26 5.56
C LEU A 54 -0.69 -20.71 4.58
N LEU A 55 -0.36 -19.63 3.87
CA LEU A 55 -1.24 -19.02 2.88
C LEU A 55 -1.58 -19.97 1.73
N THR A 56 -0.61 -20.79 1.30
CA THR A 56 -0.81 -21.81 0.27
C THR A 56 -1.76 -22.91 0.76
N MET A 57 -1.51 -23.43 1.97
CA MET A 57 -2.36 -24.45 2.60
C MET A 57 -3.81 -23.96 2.73
N LEU A 58 -4.00 -22.72 3.19
CA LEU A 58 -5.31 -22.07 3.24
C LEU A 58 -5.95 -21.97 1.85
N SER A 59 -5.21 -21.50 0.84
CA SER A 59 -5.78 -21.32 -0.51
C SER A 59 -6.17 -22.63 -1.20
N TYR A 60 -5.52 -23.75 -0.87
CA TYR A 60 -5.84 -25.07 -1.43
C TYR A 60 -7.00 -25.77 -0.73
N SER A 61 -7.36 -25.36 0.49
CA SER A 61 -8.43 -25.99 1.27
C SER A 61 -9.85 -25.73 0.74
N GLY A 62 -10.05 -24.68 -0.07
CA GLY A 62 -11.38 -24.27 -0.56
C GLY A 62 -12.30 -23.65 0.50
N VAL A 63 -11.78 -23.35 1.69
CA VAL A 63 -12.53 -22.75 2.81
C VAL A 63 -13.02 -21.34 2.46
N LEU A 64 -14.17 -20.96 3.02
CA LEU A 64 -14.67 -19.58 3.06
C LEU A 64 -13.93 -18.80 4.14
N TYR A 65 -13.20 -17.76 3.73
CA TYR A 65 -12.32 -17.03 4.63
C TYR A 65 -13.10 -16.16 5.60
N THR A 66 -12.69 -16.16 6.87
CA THR A 66 -13.19 -15.24 7.90
C THR A 66 -12.38 -13.94 7.91
N SER A 67 -13.01 -12.85 8.35
CA SER A 67 -12.39 -11.53 8.52
C SER A 67 -11.18 -11.56 9.46
N ASP A 68 -11.29 -12.20 10.63
CA ASP A 68 -10.21 -12.27 11.63
C ASP A 68 -8.92 -12.91 11.06
N LEU A 69 -9.05 -14.05 10.38
CA LEU A 69 -7.93 -14.70 9.68
C LEU A 69 -7.28 -13.79 8.64
N MET A 70 -8.07 -13.10 7.81
CA MET A 70 -7.53 -12.20 6.80
C MET A 70 -6.84 -10.98 7.42
N ALA A 71 -7.39 -10.44 8.51
CA ALA A 71 -6.83 -9.31 9.23
C ALA A 71 -5.47 -9.67 9.85
N HIS A 72 -5.35 -10.85 10.46
CA HIS A 72 -4.09 -11.34 11.03
C HIS A 72 -3.05 -11.64 9.96
N LEU A 73 -3.44 -12.29 8.84
CA LEU A 73 -2.52 -12.51 7.72
C LEU A 73 -2.04 -11.19 7.10
N MET A 74 -2.88 -10.16 7.02
CA MET A 74 -2.47 -8.84 6.54
C MET A 74 -1.54 -8.13 7.53
N GLU A 75 -1.69 -8.36 8.83
CA GLU A 75 -0.80 -7.84 9.87
C GLU A 75 0.61 -8.46 9.77
N MET A 76 0.70 -9.78 9.57
CA MET A 76 1.96 -10.46 9.27
C MET A 76 2.68 -9.81 8.07
N VAL A 77 1.92 -9.44 7.04
CA VAL A 77 2.47 -8.75 5.87
C VAL A 77 2.90 -7.32 6.22
N LYS A 78 2.07 -6.54 6.93
CA LYS A 78 2.35 -5.14 7.32
C LYS A 78 3.70 -5.01 8.05
N TYR A 79 3.99 -5.93 8.97
CA TYR A 79 5.20 -5.91 9.78
C TYR A 79 6.37 -6.76 9.24
N SER A 80 6.21 -7.41 8.08
CA SER A 80 7.29 -8.17 7.46
C SER A 80 8.52 -7.32 7.13
N THR A 81 9.71 -7.88 7.37
CA THR A 81 11.00 -7.21 7.08
C THR A 81 11.32 -7.20 5.59
N HIS A 82 10.81 -8.18 4.83
CA HIS A 82 11.09 -8.36 3.40
C HIS A 82 10.36 -7.34 2.50
N GLY A 83 10.91 -6.12 2.42
CA GLY A 83 10.32 -5.00 1.69
C GLY A 83 10.04 -5.25 0.19
N ALA A 84 10.88 -6.03 -0.50
CA ALA A 84 10.74 -6.30 -1.93
C ALA A 84 9.47 -7.11 -2.28
N ALA A 85 9.02 -7.97 -1.36
CA ALA A 85 7.89 -8.86 -1.61
C ALA A 85 6.60 -8.42 -0.93
N ARG A 86 6.70 -7.63 0.15
CA ARG A 86 5.55 -7.20 0.97
C ARG A 86 4.40 -6.62 0.15
N ASP A 87 4.69 -5.78 -0.84
CA ASP A 87 3.65 -5.15 -1.68
C ASP A 87 2.84 -6.19 -2.47
N SER A 88 3.53 -7.21 -3.01
CA SER A 88 2.92 -8.31 -3.76
C SER A 88 2.15 -9.28 -2.85
N ASP A 89 2.67 -9.52 -1.65
CA ASP A 89 2.06 -10.39 -0.65
C ASP A 89 0.78 -9.72 -0.09
N ALA A 90 0.80 -8.40 0.17
CA ALA A 90 -0.36 -7.62 0.59
C ALA A 90 -1.48 -7.63 -0.46
N GLN A 91 -1.13 -7.45 -1.74
CA GLN A 91 -2.08 -7.58 -2.85
C GLN A 91 -2.67 -8.99 -2.96
N ARG A 92 -1.87 -10.02 -2.67
CA ARG A 92 -2.36 -11.41 -2.68
C ARG A 92 -3.38 -11.65 -1.57
N VAL A 93 -3.09 -11.22 -0.35
CA VAL A 93 -4.03 -11.36 0.78
C VAL A 93 -5.31 -10.55 0.53
N LEU A 94 -5.21 -9.31 0.04
CA LEU A 94 -6.39 -8.51 -0.27
C LEU A 94 -7.26 -9.15 -1.38
N ARG A 95 -6.66 -9.75 -2.41
CA ARG A 95 -7.41 -10.53 -3.42
C ARG A 95 -8.17 -11.68 -2.81
N TYR A 96 -7.55 -12.39 -1.86
CA TYR A 96 -8.20 -13.48 -1.15
C TYR A 96 -9.35 -12.99 -0.28
N ALA A 97 -9.17 -11.90 0.45
CA ALA A 97 -10.23 -11.30 1.26
C ALA A 97 -11.42 -10.84 0.41
N ILE A 98 -11.19 -10.10 -0.69
CA ILE A 98 -12.25 -9.64 -1.59
C ILE A 98 -12.99 -10.83 -2.22
N ARG A 99 -12.27 -11.87 -2.63
CA ARG A 99 -12.88 -13.05 -3.23
C ARG A 99 -13.63 -13.88 -2.18
N GLY A 100 -13.19 -13.92 -0.93
CA GLY A 100 -13.80 -14.68 0.17
C GLY A 100 -13.55 -16.20 0.14
N SER A 101 -13.01 -16.76 -0.95
CA SER A 101 -12.52 -18.14 -1.03
C SER A 101 -11.74 -18.37 -2.32
N SER A 102 -10.77 -19.29 -2.31
CA SER A 102 -10.04 -19.70 -3.53
C SER A 102 -10.75 -20.76 -4.38
N ALA A 103 -11.82 -21.39 -3.86
CA ALA A 103 -12.54 -22.44 -4.58
C ALA A 103 -13.10 -21.94 -5.93
N ALA A 104 -12.96 -22.72 -6.99
CA ALA A 104 -13.45 -22.33 -8.32
C ALA A 104 -14.98 -22.45 -8.44
N GLN A 105 -15.58 -23.46 -7.81
CA GLN A 105 -16.95 -23.91 -8.08
C GLN A 105 -17.98 -23.51 -7.00
N ASP A 106 -17.61 -22.68 -6.02
CA ASP A 106 -18.44 -22.36 -4.83
C ASP A 106 -19.03 -20.94 -4.85
N GLU A 107 -19.40 -20.41 -6.02
CA GLU A 107 -19.88 -19.03 -6.14
C GLU A 107 -21.15 -18.76 -5.32
N VAL A 108 -22.07 -19.73 -5.27
CA VAL A 108 -23.35 -19.57 -4.54
C VAL A 108 -23.12 -19.51 -3.03
N TYR A 109 -22.32 -20.43 -2.48
CA TYR A 109 -21.95 -20.41 -1.05
C TYR A 109 -21.14 -19.17 -0.67
N ARG A 110 -20.20 -18.74 -1.53
CA ARG A 110 -19.46 -17.50 -1.35
C ARG A 110 -20.38 -16.28 -1.34
N SER A 111 -21.39 -16.25 -2.22
CA SER A 111 -22.36 -15.16 -2.27
C SER A 111 -23.24 -15.09 -1.03
N LEU A 112 -23.59 -16.25 -0.45
CA LEU A 112 -24.28 -16.31 0.84
C LEU A 112 -23.34 -15.86 1.98
N TRP A 113 -22.09 -16.32 1.97
CA TRP A 113 -21.08 -15.94 2.95
C TRP A 113 -20.84 -14.43 3.03
N HIS A 114 -20.68 -13.77 1.88
CA HIS A 114 -20.50 -12.31 1.83
C HIS A 114 -21.71 -11.50 2.32
N LYS A 115 -22.88 -12.13 2.51
CA LYS A 115 -24.04 -11.48 3.15
C LYS A 115 -24.03 -11.62 4.67
N VAL A 116 -23.30 -12.61 5.18
CA VAL A 116 -23.22 -12.95 6.61
C VAL A 116 -21.96 -12.37 7.24
N GLU A 117 -20.86 -12.29 6.49
CA GLU A 117 -19.53 -11.91 6.93
C GLU A 117 -18.93 -10.84 6.00
N THR A 118 -18.16 -9.90 6.56
CA THR A 118 -17.43 -8.88 5.78
C THR A 118 -15.95 -9.24 5.76
N VAL A 119 -15.54 -10.11 4.83
CA VAL A 119 -14.16 -10.65 4.81
C VAL A 119 -13.11 -9.56 4.57
N ALA A 120 -13.40 -8.57 3.71
CA ALA A 120 -12.57 -7.40 3.49
C ALA A 120 -13.02 -6.25 4.41
N ASP A 121 -12.99 -6.48 5.72
CA ASP A 121 -13.38 -5.50 6.73
C ASP A 121 -12.39 -4.32 6.84
N SER A 122 -12.69 -3.38 7.74
CA SER A 122 -11.88 -2.20 7.97
C SER A 122 -10.46 -2.51 8.43
N ARG A 123 -10.25 -3.60 9.17
CA ARG A 123 -8.94 -4.03 9.68
C ARG A 123 -8.08 -4.51 8.51
N VAL A 124 -8.61 -5.39 7.66
CA VAL A 124 -7.90 -5.87 6.46
C VAL A 124 -7.53 -4.70 5.56
N VAL A 125 -8.47 -3.80 5.29
CA VAL A 125 -8.23 -2.65 4.40
C VAL A 125 -7.24 -1.66 5.01
N GLY A 126 -7.36 -1.34 6.29
CA GLY A 126 -6.43 -0.47 7.02
C GLY A 126 -5.01 -1.03 7.03
N ARG A 127 -4.84 -2.30 7.44
CA ARG A 127 -3.55 -3.00 7.46
C ARG A 127 -2.95 -3.13 6.05
N TYR A 128 -3.79 -3.37 5.04
CA TYR A 128 -3.35 -3.37 3.64
C TYR A 128 -2.73 -2.04 3.24
N ILE A 129 -3.42 -0.92 3.49
CA ILE A 129 -2.91 0.42 3.18
C ILE A 129 -1.58 0.66 3.94
N GLY A 130 -1.52 0.26 5.21
CA GLY A 130 -0.30 0.35 6.02
C GLY A 130 0.86 -0.48 5.47
N ALA A 131 0.60 -1.62 4.82
CA ALA A 131 1.61 -2.50 4.23
C ALA A 131 2.12 -2.03 2.85
N ARG A 132 1.30 -1.27 2.10
CA ARG A 132 1.59 -0.84 0.72
C ARG A 132 2.78 0.07 0.62
N GLU A 133 3.66 -0.18 -0.35
CA GLU A 133 4.77 0.72 -0.67
C GLU A 133 4.27 1.93 -1.49
N PRO A 134 4.39 3.18 -0.98
CA PRO A 134 3.80 4.32 -1.64
C PRO A 134 4.27 4.50 -3.07
N TRP A 135 5.55 4.27 -3.35
CA TRP A 135 6.10 4.39 -4.70
C TRP A 135 6.09 3.09 -5.51
N SER A 136 5.32 2.09 -5.09
CA SER A 136 5.11 0.88 -5.90
C SER A 136 4.58 1.26 -7.29
N PRO A 137 5.04 0.57 -8.35
CA PRO A 137 4.52 0.77 -9.70
C PRO A 137 3.09 0.23 -9.85
N THR A 138 2.64 -0.62 -8.93
CA THR A 138 1.32 -1.26 -8.97
C THR A 138 0.29 -0.44 -8.20
N ARG A 139 -0.91 -0.30 -8.78
CA ARG A 139 -2.03 0.43 -8.19
C ARG A 139 -2.40 -0.07 -6.79
N VAL A 140 -2.91 0.84 -5.97
CA VAL A 140 -3.37 0.57 -4.60
C VAL A 140 -4.74 -0.12 -4.65
N CYS A 141 -5.60 0.27 -5.58
CA CYS A 141 -6.94 -0.28 -5.76
C CYS A 141 -7.01 -1.22 -6.96
N PHE A 142 -7.85 -2.24 -6.85
CA PHE A 142 -8.16 -3.17 -7.92
C PHE A 142 -9.15 -2.58 -8.93
N ASP A 143 -9.09 -3.03 -10.18
CA ASP A 143 -10.06 -2.67 -11.22
C ASP A 143 -11.40 -3.44 -11.06
N GLU A 144 -12.34 -3.27 -11.98
CA GLU A 144 -13.64 -3.99 -11.93
C GLU A 144 -13.52 -5.51 -12.00
N ARG A 145 -12.36 -6.04 -12.42
CA ARG A 145 -12.09 -7.48 -12.51
C ARG A 145 -11.34 -8.01 -11.29
N GLY A 146 -11.10 -7.20 -10.27
CA GLY A 146 -10.30 -7.58 -9.10
C GLY A 146 -8.79 -7.64 -9.38
N ILE A 147 -8.32 -7.04 -10.48
CA ILE A 147 -6.92 -7.08 -10.90
C ILE A 147 -6.23 -5.76 -10.51
N PHE A 148 -5.02 -5.87 -9.95
CA PHE A 148 -4.15 -4.72 -9.67
C PHE A 148 -3.30 -4.43 -10.90
N ARG A 149 -3.63 -3.35 -11.61
CA ARG A 149 -2.85 -2.88 -12.78
C ARG A 149 -1.71 -1.99 -12.33
N SER A 150 -0.73 -1.75 -13.20
CA SER A 150 0.29 -0.72 -12.96
C SER A 150 -0.31 0.68 -13.08
N TYR A 151 0.34 1.66 -12.43
CA TYR A 151 0.09 3.07 -12.72
C TYR A 151 0.53 3.40 -14.15
N PRO A 152 -0.16 4.33 -14.84
CA PRO A 152 0.26 4.79 -16.15
C PRO A 152 1.62 5.51 -16.03
N PRO A 153 2.52 5.37 -17.03
CA PRO A 153 3.76 6.12 -17.06
C PRO A 153 3.46 7.62 -17.13
N LEU A 154 4.09 8.40 -16.26
CA LEU A 154 3.96 9.85 -16.24
C LEU A 154 4.87 10.44 -17.32
N VAL A 155 4.35 10.59 -18.54
CA VAL A 155 5.09 11.26 -19.63
C VAL A 155 5.07 12.76 -19.37
N GLN A 156 6.21 13.35 -19.00
CA GLN A 156 6.35 14.80 -19.05
C GLN A 156 6.29 15.23 -20.51
N ALA A 157 5.27 16.01 -20.87
CA ALA A 157 5.27 16.77 -22.10
C ALA A 157 6.41 17.79 -22.01
N ALA A 158 7.60 17.41 -22.47
CA ALA A 158 8.71 18.34 -22.64
C ALA A 158 8.23 19.45 -23.58
N ALA A 159 8.04 20.63 -23.00
CA ALA A 159 7.70 21.83 -23.74
C ALA A 159 8.74 22.03 -24.84
N LYS A 160 8.31 21.99 -26.11
CA LYS A 160 9.01 22.65 -27.22
C LYS A 160 9.09 24.15 -26.88
N LYS A 161 10.12 24.53 -26.12
CA LYS A 161 10.65 25.89 -26.09
C LYS A 161 11.92 25.89 -26.92
N SER A 162 11.77 26.08 -28.23
CA SER A 162 12.80 26.74 -29.03
C SER A 162 12.29 28.15 -29.34
N SER A 163 13.16 29.11 -29.04
CA SER A 163 13.01 30.56 -29.08
C SER A 163 12.52 31.15 -30.41
N THR A 164 11.90 32.33 -30.27
CA THR A 164 11.44 33.30 -31.27
C THR A 164 12.53 34.01 -32.08
N GLY A 165 12.20 34.36 -33.34
CA GLY A 165 12.69 35.50 -34.16
C GLY A 165 13.93 35.20 -35.02
N ASP A 166 14.04 35.43 -36.33
CA ASP A 166 13.46 36.46 -37.20
C ASP A 166 13.67 36.09 -38.70
N ALA A 167 12.98 36.81 -39.59
CA ALA A 167 12.85 36.60 -41.03
C ALA A 167 14.08 37.02 -41.88
N ASN A 168 14.36 36.37 -43.03
CA ASN A 168 13.87 36.81 -44.36
C ASN A 168 14.45 35.98 -45.55
N THR A 169 13.64 35.88 -46.61
CA THR A 169 13.94 35.70 -48.06
C THR A 169 14.29 34.34 -48.72
N THR A 170 13.25 33.84 -49.41
CA THR A 170 13.15 33.34 -50.82
C THR A 170 13.63 31.94 -51.29
N SER A 171 12.61 31.17 -51.68
CA SER A 171 12.46 30.36 -52.92
C SER A 171 13.29 29.09 -53.12
N GLY A 172 12.61 27.94 -53.09
CA GLY A 172 13.13 26.68 -53.61
C GLY A 172 12.18 25.50 -53.37
N THR A 173 11.44 25.13 -54.40
CA THR A 173 10.56 23.95 -54.51
C THR A 173 11.34 22.63 -54.37
N THR A 174 10.84 21.66 -53.59
CA THR A 174 10.96 20.17 -53.70
C THR A 174 10.42 19.56 -52.39
N VAL A 175 9.19 19.04 -52.35
CA VAL A 175 8.79 17.63 -52.58
C VAL A 175 9.68 16.60 -51.84
N GLY A 176 9.14 16.04 -50.75
CA GLY A 176 9.25 14.62 -50.45
C GLY A 176 10.17 14.17 -49.31
N GLU A 177 9.76 14.32 -48.05
CA GLU A 177 10.26 13.48 -46.93
C GLU A 177 9.15 13.30 -45.89
N GLY A 178 8.20 12.40 -46.18
CA GLY A 178 7.07 12.10 -45.29
C GLY A 178 6.58 10.66 -45.33
N GLU A 179 7.24 9.77 -46.08
CA GLU A 179 6.75 8.41 -46.33
C GLU A 179 7.55 7.28 -45.66
N GLU A 180 8.76 7.53 -45.14
CA GLU A 180 9.54 6.46 -44.49
C GLU A 180 9.09 6.15 -43.05
N GLN A 181 8.62 7.14 -42.27
CA GLN A 181 8.14 6.90 -40.90
C GLN A 181 6.72 6.28 -40.81
N ARG A 182 5.96 6.28 -41.91
CA ARG A 182 4.64 5.62 -41.98
C ARG A 182 4.77 4.14 -42.32
N HIS A 183 5.76 3.75 -43.12
CA HIS A 183 5.97 2.35 -43.50
C HIS A 183 6.50 1.47 -42.37
N GLU A 184 7.30 2.02 -41.44
CA GLU A 184 7.80 1.26 -40.29
C GLU A 184 6.71 1.04 -39.22
N ARG A 185 5.77 2.00 -39.07
CA ARG A 185 4.60 1.89 -38.17
C ARG A 185 3.53 0.90 -38.64
N GLN A 186 3.38 0.70 -39.95
CA GLN A 186 2.43 -0.29 -40.48
C GLN A 186 3.00 -1.73 -40.51
N ARG A 187 4.32 -1.89 -40.53
CA ARG A 187 4.97 -3.20 -40.53
C ARG A 187 4.91 -3.88 -39.15
N MET A 188 5.15 -3.14 -38.06
CA MET A 188 5.04 -3.68 -36.69
C MET A 188 3.60 -3.99 -36.26
N SER A 189 2.59 -3.38 -36.89
CA SER A 189 1.18 -3.66 -36.58
C SER A 189 0.65 -4.93 -37.27
N ARG A 190 1.32 -5.40 -38.35
CA ARG A 190 0.94 -6.62 -39.09
C ARG A 190 1.67 -7.88 -38.61
N GLU A 191 2.85 -7.74 -37.99
CA GLU A 191 3.59 -8.88 -37.44
C GLU A 191 3.03 -9.41 -36.09
N LEU A 192 2.17 -8.65 -35.41
CA LEU A 192 1.47 -9.09 -34.20
C LEU A 192 0.10 -9.75 -34.45
N ALA A 193 -0.42 -9.72 -35.68
CA ALA A 193 -1.77 -10.21 -36.00
C ALA A 193 -1.82 -11.50 -36.84
N ALA A 194 -0.66 -12.10 -37.16
CA ALA A 194 -0.58 -13.24 -38.06
C ALA A 194 0.17 -14.44 -37.44
N HIS A 195 -0.34 -15.00 -36.34
CA HIS A 195 -0.17 -16.44 -36.10
C HIS A 195 -1.35 -17.06 -35.33
N LYS A 196 -2.23 -17.65 -36.14
CA LYS A 196 -3.10 -18.82 -35.95
C LYS A 196 -4.31 -18.73 -35.00
N GLY A 197 -5.48 -18.79 -35.64
CA GLY A 197 -6.67 -19.42 -35.08
C GLY A 197 -6.72 -20.93 -35.34
N GLY A 198 -7.54 -21.60 -34.53
CA GLY A 198 -8.48 -22.64 -34.94
C GLY A 198 -8.00 -24.09 -34.97
N THR A 199 -8.16 -24.82 -33.86
CA THR A 199 -8.78 -26.17 -33.85
C THR A 199 -9.22 -26.51 -32.42
N GLU A 200 -10.45 -27.01 -32.30
CA GLU A 200 -11.15 -27.41 -31.09
C GLU A 200 -10.55 -28.69 -30.49
N ASP A 201 -10.32 -28.74 -29.18
CA ASP A 201 -10.79 -29.80 -28.25
C ASP A 201 -10.16 -29.64 -26.85
N GLU A 202 -11.02 -29.83 -25.83
CA GLU A 202 -10.76 -30.13 -24.41
C GLU A 202 -9.54 -29.49 -23.68
N MET A 203 -9.80 -28.47 -22.86
CA MET A 203 -8.88 -28.04 -21.79
C MET A 203 -9.33 -28.60 -20.43
N VAL A 204 -8.77 -29.77 -20.08
CA VAL A 204 -8.49 -30.15 -18.70
C VAL A 204 -7.02 -29.84 -18.48
N GLU A 205 -6.68 -28.73 -17.83
CA GLU A 205 -5.29 -28.46 -17.43
C GLU A 205 -5.17 -28.43 -15.91
N GLY A 206 -4.71 -29.58 -15.41
CA GLY A 206 -4.34 -29.81 -14.03
C GLY A 206 -3.05 -29.07 -13.66
N VAL A 207 -3.05 -28.53 -12.46
CA VAL A 207 -1.90 -28.02 -11.73
C VAL A 207 -0.82 -29.10 -11.65
N ARG A 208 0.32 -28.90 -12.30
CA ARG A 208 1.54 -29.65 -11.99
C ARG A 208 2.82 -28.87 -12.32
N GLY A 209 3.60 -28.61 -11.27
CA GLY A 209 5.07 -28.66 -11.30
C GLY A 209 5.81 -27.39 -11.72
N ALA A 210 5.99 -26.45 -10.79
CA ALA A 210 7.13 -25.53 -10.86
C ALA A 210 8.37 -26.23 -10.29
N VAL A 211 9.21 -26.74 -11.20
CA VAL A 211 10.57 -27.21 -10.89
C VAL A 211 11.43 -25.98 -10.61
N VAL A 212 12.13 -26.02 -9.48
CA VAL A 212 13.11 -25.03 -9.03
C VAL A 212 14.29 -25.03 -10.02
N ALA A 213 14.59 -23.86 -10.60
CA ALA A 213 15.87 -23.58 -11.22
C ALA A 213 16.47 -22.35 -10.54
N GLU A 214 17.48 -22.59 -9.71
CA GLU A 214 18.41 -21.57 -9.23
C GLU A 214 19.22 -21.04 -10.42
N THR A 215 19.21 -19.72 -10.64
CA THR A 215 20.20 -19.05 -11.47
C THR A 215 20.82 -17.89 -10.70
N ALA A 216 22.02 -18.17 -10.20
CA ALA A 216 23.22 -17.34 -10.07
C ALA A 216 23.10 -15.86 -9.66
N ASP A 217 23.67 -15.59 -8.48
CA ASP A 217 24.16 -14.31 -7.97
C ASP A 217 24.95 -13.51 -9.02
N GLY A 218 24.57 -12.25 -9.23
CA GLY A 218 25.35 -11.31 -10.04
C GLY A 218 24.57 -10.12 -10.63
N ALA A 219 23.23 -10.15 -10.62
CA ALA A 219 22.41 -9.11 -11.25
C ALA A 219 21.98 -7.94 -10.33
N GLY A 220 22.11 -8.09 -9.00
CA GLY A 220 21.50 -7.17 -8.02
C GLY A 220 22.01 -5.72 -8.05
N SER A 221 23.22 -5.47 -8.55
CA SER A 221 23.80 -4.11 -8.52
C SER A 221 23.33 -3.22 -9.67
N LYS A 222 23.02 -3.79 -10.85
CA LYS A 222 22.55 -3.00 -12.01
C LYS A 222 21.06 -2.67 -11.94
N GLU A 223 20.23 -3.57 -11.40
CA GLU A 223 18.80 -3.31 -11.21
C GLU A 223 18.52 -2.33 -10.06
N ALA A 224 19.30 -2.36 -8.97
CA ALA A 224 19.20 -1.34 -7.93
C ALA A 224 19.61 0.06 -8.43
N ALA A 225 20.65 0.15 -9.27
CA ALA A 225 21.07 1.41 -9.89
C ALA A 225 20.09 1.92 -10.96
N LEU A 226 19.47 1.02 -11.74
CA LEU A 226 18.40 1.36 -12.70
C LEU A 226 17.09 1.73 -11.99
N GLN A 227 16.77 1.10 -10.86
CA GLN A 227 15.65 1.50 -10.00
C GLN A 227 15.90 2.88 -9.41
N ALA A 228 17.06 3.14 -8.80
CA ALA A 228 17.41 4.45 -8.24
C ALA A 228 17.41 5.58 -9.29
N ALA A 229 17.89 5.32 -10.51
CA ALA A 229 17.87 6.29 -11.61
C ALA A 229 16.46 6.51 -12.19
N SER A 230 15.59 5.50 -12.20
CA SER A 230 14.20 5.62 -12.67
C SER A 230 13.23 6.21 -11.61
N HIS A 231 13.58 6.16 -10.32
CA HIS A 231 12.73 6.64 -9.22
C HIS A 231 12.67 8.17 -9.07
N GLY A 232 13.69 8.90 -9.55
CA GLY A 232 13.66 10.38 -9.54
C GLY A 232 12.52 10.97 -10.36
N GLU A 233 12.09 10.27 -11.42
CA GLU A 233 11.05 10.73 -12.35
C GLU A 233 9.61 10.39 -11.88
N GLN A 234 9.46 9.54 -10.85
CA GLN A 234 8.15 9.05 -10.39
C GLN A 234 7.63 9.67 -9.08
N ARG A 235 8.45 10.47 -8.39
CA ARG A 235 8.13 11.04 -7.06
C ARG A 235 7.58 12.47 -7.17
N THR A 236 6.53 12.65 -7.97
CA THR A 236 5.90 13.96 -8.21
C THR A 236 4.58 14.13 -7.46
N VAL A 237 4.06 15.35 -7.42
CA VAL A 237 2.75 15.66 -6.81
C VAL A 237 1.62 14.95 -7.55
N GLU A 238 1.70 14.86 -8.88
CA GLU A 238 0.72 14.16 -9.72
C GLU A 238 0.69 12.66 -9.40
N ALA A 239 1.88 12.06 -9.24
CA ALA A 239 2.02 10.66 -8.86
C ALA A 239 1.39 10.36 -7.50
N LEU A 240 1.61 11.26 -6.53
CA LEU A 240 1.04 11.18 -5.18
C LEU A 240 -0.49 11.35 -5.21
N ASN A 241 -1.00 12.33 -5.96
CA ASN A 241 -2.44 12.55 -6.11
C ASN A 241 -3.16 11.35 -6.73
N LEU A 242 -2.54 10.72 -7.74
CA LEU A 242 -3.08 9.52 -8.36
C LEU A 242 -3.19 8.36 -7.36
N ARG A 243 -2.16 8.17 -6.52
CA ARG A 243 -2.15 7.14 -5.47
C ARG A 243 -3.17 7.41 -4.39
N TRP A 244 -3.29 8.67 -3.97
CA TRP A 244 -4.27 9.09 -2.97
C TRP A 244 -5.72 8.89 -3.46
N SER A 245 -6.01 9.28 -4.70
CA SER A 245 -7.32 9.03 -5.32
C SER A 245 -7.64 7.54 -5.42
N ASP A 246 -6.64 6.72 -5.76
CA ASP A 246 -6.79 5.26 -5.84
C ASP A 246 -7.07 4.65 -4.45
N MET A 247 -6.43 5.17 -3.40
CA MET A 247 -6.70 4.80 -2.01
C MET A 247 -8.13 5.15 -1.60
N ARG A 248 -8.61 6.37 -1.89
CA ARG A 248 -10.01 6.74 -1.63
C ARG A 248 -10.99 5.82 -2.36
N ARG A 249 -10.71 5.50 -3.63
CA ARG A 249 -11.50 4.54 -4.40
C ARG A 249 -11.54 3.15 -3.76
N LEU A 250 -10.44 2.69 -3.16
CA LEU A 250 -10.42 1.42 -2.42
C LEU A 250 -11.37 1.46 -1.23
N LEU A 251 -11.35 2.54 -0.44
CA LEU A 251 -12.23 2.71 0.72
C LEU A 251 -13.71 2.75 0.32
N GLU A 252 -14.03 3.47 -0.75
CA GLU A 252 -15.39 3.55 -1.30
C GLU A 252 -15.87 2.19 -1.80
N ARG A 253 -15.02 1.44 -2.52
CA ARG A 253 -15.39 0.13 -3.08
C ARG A 253 -15.58 -0.95 -2.02
N THR A 254 -14.79 -0.91 -0.96
CA THR A 254 -14.85 -1.90 0.13
C THR A 254 -15.91 -1.54 1.17
N GLY A 255 -16.35 -0.28 1.23
CA GLY A 255 -17.26 0.18 2.27
C GLY A 255 -16.63 0.19 3.66
N ALA A 256 -15.30 0.15 3.77
CA ALA A 256 -14.58 -0.06 5.03
C ALA A 256 -14.98 0.91 6.16
N LEU A 257 -15.39 2.14 5.81
CA LEU A 257 -15.87 3.14 6.79
C LEU A 257 -17.40 3.19 6.90
N THR A 258 -18.13 2.80 5.86
CA THR A 258 -19.59 2.98 5.72
C THR A 258 -20.42 1.76 6.12
N SER A 259 -19.82 0.57 6.21
CA SER A 259 -20.50 -0.64 6.67
C SER A 259 -21.11 -0.45 8.06
N PRO A 260 -22.34 -0.92 8.35
CA PRO A 260 -22.94 -0.73 9.67
C PRO A 260 -22.15 -1.47 10.77
N PRO A 261 -22.08 -0.93 12.00
CA PRO A 261 -21.44 -1.65 13.11
C PRO A 261 -22.22 -2.92 13.45
N THR A 262 -21.50 -3.96 13.84
CA THR A 262 -22.08 -5.23 14.31
C THR A 262 -21.48 -5.60 15.66
N GLU A 263 -22.03 -6.60 16.34
CA GLU A 263 -21.46 -7.09 17.60
C GLU A 263 -20.03 -7.62 17.42
N ARG A 264 -19.76 -8.28 16.29
CA ARG A 264 -18.43 -8.84 15.96
C ARG A 264 -17.46 -7.81 15.39
N HIS A 265 -17.98 -6.76 14.76
CA HIS A 265 -17.20 -5.67 14.18
C HIS A 265 -17.62 -4.35 14.82
N PRO A 266 -17.09 -4.03 16.02
CA PRO A 266 -17.41 -2.79 16.71
C PRO A 266 -16.87 -1.60 15.92
N GLN A 267 -17.52 -0.44 16.09
CA GLN A 267 -17.18 0.78 15.36
C GLN A 267 -15.71 1.22 15.54
N GLN A 268 -15.09 0.86 16.67
CA GLN A 268 -13.68 1.13 16.96
C GLN A 268 -12.72 0.50 15.93
N GLU A 269 -13.01 -0.70 15.40
CA GLU A 269 -12.13 -1.39 14.43
C GLU A 269 -11.96 -0.60 13.11
N LYS A 270 -12.86 0.36 12.84
CA LYS A 270 -12.74 1.22 11.66
C LYS A 270 -11.62 2.25 11.79
N MET A 271 -11.13 2.49 13.00
CA MET A 271 -9.98 3.37 13.22
C MET A 271 -8.69 2.84 12.61
N GLU A 272 -8.59 1.52 12.39
CA GLU A 272 -7.47 0.92 11.67
C GLU A 272 -7.34 1.44 10.23
N VAL A 273 -8.43 1.90 9.60
CA VAL A 273 -8.37 2.55 8.28
C VAL A 273 -7.54 3.83 8.36
N PHE A 274 -7.83 4.70 9.34
CA PHE A 274 -7.06 5.92 9.56
C PHE A 274 -5.61 5.62 9.94
N THR A 275 -5.38 4.58 10.76
CA THR A 275 -4.04 4.08 11.08
C THR A 275 -3.27 3.68 9.83
N GLY A 276 -3.87 2.89 8.94
CA GLY A 276 -3.27 2.51 7.67
C GLY A 276 -2.86 3.70 6.82
N ILE A 277 -3.76 4.68 6.68
CA ILE A 277 -3.52 5.91 5.92
C ILE A 277 -2.38 6.73 6.55
N ALA A 278 -2.39 6.90 7.87
CA ALA A 278 -1.34 7.63 8.58
C ALA A 278 0.03 6.95 8.43
N VAL A 279 0.09 5.61 8.50
CA VAL A 279 1.32 4.83 8.26
C VAL A 279 1.81 4.94 6.81
N TYR A 280 0.90 5.04 5.84
CA TYR A 280 1.26 5.30 4.44
C TYR A 280 1.94 6.67 4.29
N LEU A 281 1.39 7.72 4.91
CA LEU A 281 2.01 9.06 4.96
C LEU A 281 3.34 9.06 5.72
N ARG A 282 3.44 8.35 6.84
CA ARG A 282 4.70 8.16 7.58
C ARG A 282 5.77 7.54 6.71
N THR A 283 5.42 6.54 5.91
CA THR A 283 6.39 5.89 5.00
C THR A 283 6.80 6.82 3.88
N LEU A 284 5.88 7.60 3.31
CA LEU A 284 6.23 8.64 2.35
C LEU A 284 7.26 9.61 2.95
N ALA A 285 7.00 10.11 4.15
CA ALA A 285 7.81 11.14 4.80
C ALA A 285 9.16 10.63 5.34
N THR A 286 9.21 9.43 5.90
CA THR A 286 10.46 8.86 6.45
C THR A 286 11.28 8.12 5.39
N GLY A 287 10.63 7.62 4.33
CA GLY A 287 11.24 6.72 3.36
C GLY A 287 11.56 5.34 3.93
N ARG A 288 11.07 5.01 5.14
CA ARG A 288 11.46 3.83 5.91
C ARG A 288 10.27 3.14 6.59
N ARG A 289 10.44 1.84 6.82
CA ARG A 289 9.50 1.00 7.58
C ARG A 289 10.04 0.69 8.96
N TYR A 290 9.18 0.06 9.78
CA TYR A 290 9.60 -0.53 11.05
C TYR A 290 10.72 -1.56 10.81
N GLY A 291 11.68 -1.66 11.74
CA GLY A 291 12.72 -2.70 11.72
C GLY A 291 13.89 -2.53 10.73
N GLY A 292 13.84 -1.58 9.79
CA GLY A 292 14.80 -1.46 8.67
C GLY A 292 16.27 -1.13 9.02
N VAL A 293 16.61 -0.89 10.28
CA VAL A 293 17.98 -0.50 10.68
C VAL A 293 18.92 -1.71 10.79
N LYS A 294 18.40 -2.93 11.00
CA LYS A 294 19.24 -4.13 11.17
C LYS A 294 19.59 -4.85 9.86
N GLU A 295 18.63 -5.02 8.95
CA GLU A 295 18.86 -5.82 7.73
C GLU A 295 19.70 -5.11 6.66
N GLU A 296 19.64 -3.77 6.53
CA GLU A 296 20.51 -3.06 5.56
C GLU A 296 22.00 -3.14 5.94
N ALA A 297 22.31 -3.18 7.25
CA ALA A 297 23.66 -3.34 7.77
C ALA A 297 24.21 -4.76 7.56
N GLU A 298 23.34 -5.78 7.63
CA GLU A 298 23.74 -7.18 7.43
C GLU A 298 23.82 -7.57 5.95
N ALA A 299 22.97 -7.00 5.09
CA ALA A 299 22.96 -7.29 3.65
C ALA A 299 24.11 -6.62 2.86
N THR A 300 24.67 -5.51 3.37
CA THR A 300 25.72 -4.75 2.66
C THR A 300 27.15 -5.05 3.11
N GLY A 301 27.35 -5.93 4.09
CA GLY A 301 28.70 -6.34 4.54
C GLY A 301 29.58 -5.17 5.01
N SER A 302 28.98 -4.02 5.35
CA SER A 302 29.71 -2.81 5.73
C SER A 302 30.05 -2.83 7.21
N THR A 303 31.16 -3.50 7.56
CA THR A 303 31.77 -3.46 8.89
C THR A 303 32.62 -2.21 9.09
N THR A 304 32.03 -1.02 8.96
CA THR A 304 32.66 0.25 9.39
C THR A 304 31.67 1.08 10.22
N PRO A 305 31.83 1.16 11.55
CA PRO A 305 30.87 1.81 12.46
C PRO A 305 30.79 3.35 12.38
N ALA A 306 31.47 3.98 11.42
CA ALA A 306 31.68 5.43 11.40
C ALA A 306 31.07 6.17 10.20
N GLU A 307 30.66 5.49 9.12
CA GLU A 307 30.12 6.13 7.91
C GLU A 307 28.64 5.81 7.62
N SER A 308 28.00 4.94 8.42
CA SER A 308 26.57 4.60 8.32
C SER A 308 25.65 5.49 9.17
N ARG A 309 26.15 6.65 9.62
CA ARG A 309 25.52 7.50 10.65
C ARG A 309 24.73 8.70 10.11
N GLU A 310 24.47 8.77 8.82
CA GLU A 310 23.44 9.67 8.31
C GLU A 310 22.08 8.95 8.40
N GLN A 311 21.52 8.91 9.60
CA GLN A 311 20.08 8.67 9.74
C GLN A 311 19.37 9.81 9.02
N ALA A 312 18.97 9.58 7.77
CA ALA A 312 18.15 10.51 7.01
C ALA A 312 16.92 10.88 7.86
N LEU A 313 16.82 12.17 8.21
CA LEU A 313 15.75 12.73 9.03
C LEU A 313 14.38 12.65 8.34
N PHE A 314 14.40 12.55 7.01
CA PHE A 314 13.23 12.46 6.14
C PHE A 314 13.62 11.84 4.78
N ALA A 315 12.64 11.48 3.97
CA ALA A 315 12.82 10.90 2.64
C ALA A 315 13.48 11.88 1.66
N THR A 316 14.55 11.45 1.00
CA THR A 316 15.29 12.28 0.04
C THR A 316 14.69 12.21 -1.38
N GLY A 317 15.01 13.23 -2.20
CA GLY A 317 14.62 13.29 -3.61
C GLY A 317 13.24 13.88 -3.89
N TYR A 318 12.53 14.39 -2.87
CA TYR A 318 11.26 15.10 -3.06
C TYR A 318 11.48 16.61 -3.26
N GLY A 319 10.73 17.18 -4.21
CA GLY A 319 10.62 18.63 -4.34
C GLY A 319 9.70 19.26 -3.27
N PRO A 320 9.78 20.58 -3.03
CA PRO A 320 8.94 21.27 -2.04
C PRO A 320 7.43 21.05 -2.23
N GLY A 321 6.97 20.95 -3.48
CA GLY A 321 5.55 20.69 -3.78
C GLY A 321 5.03 19.36 -3.24
N VAL A 322 5.88 18.32 -3.19
CA VAL A 322 5.50 17.02 -2.62
C VAL A 322 5.32 17.15 -1.12
N TRP A 323 6.22 17.86 -0.42
CA TRP A 323 6.11 18.11 1.02
C TRP A 323 4.89 18.95 1.40
N VAL A 324 4.59 19.99 0.63
CA VAL A 324 3.34 20.76 0.78
C VAL A 324 2.13 19.83 0.63
N ARG A 325 2.14 18.95 -0.39
CA ARG A 325 1.03 18.01 -0.59
C ARG A 325 0.92 17.00 0.55
N ILE A 326 2.02 16.45 1.04
CA ILE A 326 2.02 15.54 2.21
C ILE A 326 1.42 16.24 3.43
N PHE A 327 1.76 17.52 3.67
CA PHE A 327 1.17 18.29 4.77
C PHE A 327 -0.35 18.46 4.60
N GLU A 328 -0.83 18.80 3.41
CA GLU A 328 -2.28 18.88 3.13
C GLU A 328 -2.98 17.53 3.38
N LEU A 329 -2.35 16.42 3.01
CA LEU A 329 -2.87 15.08 3.28
C LEU A 329 -2.93 14.76 4.77
N VAL A 330 -1.95 15.19 5.56
CA VAL A 330 -2.01 15.08 7.04
C VAL A 330 -3.19 15.86 7.60
N GLN A 331 -3.43 17.09 7.12
CA GLN A 331 -4.58 17.90 7.54
C GLN A 331 -5.90 17.22 7.17
N GLU A 332 -5.99 16.68 5.96
CA GLU A 332 -7.15 15.95 5.46
C GLU A 332 -7.46 14.72 6.32
N VAL A 333 -6.45 13.89 6.64
CA VAL A 333 -6.62 12.70 7.49
C VAL A 333 -7.07 13.08 8.89
N ARG A 334 -6.46 14.09 9.51
CA ARG A 334 -6.89 14.58 10.84
C ARG A 334 -8.35 15.03 10.79
N HIS A 335 -8.73 15.78 9.76
CA HIS A 335 -10.08 16.31 9.61
C HIS A 335 -11.12 15.20 9.42
N ASP A 336 -10.85 14.25 8.53
CA ASP A 336 -11.75 13.12 8.27
C ASP A 336 -11.85 12.18 9.48
N MET A 337 -10.75 11.98 10.21
CA MET A 337 -10.73 11.24 11.48
C MET A 337 -11.59 11.92 12.56
N GLU A 338 -11.45 13.23 12.74
CA GLU A 338 -12.25 13.99 13.70
C GLU A 338 -13.74 13.97 13.35
N ARG A 339 -14.06 14.11 12.05
CA ARG A 339 -15.43 13.95 11.54
C ARG A 339 -15.97 12.57 11.89
N PHE A 340 -15.20 11.51 11.62
CA PHE A 340 -15.62 10.14 11.91
C PHE A 340 -15.86 9.90 13.41
N ILE A 341 -14.98 10.40 14.28
CA ILE A 341 -15.16 10.32 15.74
C ILE A 341 -16.44 11.05 16.17
N THR A 342 -16.67 12.25 15.63
CA THR A 342 -17.84 13.07 15.96
C THR A 342 -19.14 12.41 15.50
N ASP A 343 -19.19 11.93 14.26
CA ASP A 343 -20.37 11.28 13.67
C ASP A 343 -20.72 9.98 14.41
N ASN A 344 -19.74 9.34 15.06
CA ASN A 344 -19.89 8.08 15.77
C ASN A 344 -19.67 8.20 17.28
N ALA A 345 -19.90 9.38 17.86
CA ALA A 345 -19.66 9.65 19.29
C ALA A 345 -20.42 8.69 20.23
N ALA A 346 -21.59 8.19 19.81
CA ALA A 346 -22.38 7.20 20.55
C ALA A 346 -21.67 5.85 20.76
N HIS A 347 -20.66 5.55 19.94
CA HIS A 347 -19.88 4.31 20.01
C HIS A 347 -18.53 4.49 20.72
N HIS A 348 -18.26 5.67 21.30
CA HIS A 348 -17.01 5.98 22.01
C HIS A 348 -15.73 5.66 21.21
N VAL A 349 -15.73 6.01 19.92
CA VAL A 349 -14.59 5.78 19.02
C VAL A 349 -13.43 6.70 19.39
N GLU A 350 -12.22 6.14 19.45
CA GLU A 350 -10.99 6.89 19.73
C GLU A 350 -9.91 6.60 18.67
N PRO A 351 -9.03 7.57 18.35
CA PRO A 351 -7.93 7.33 17.43
C PRO A 351 -6.94 6.31 18.01
N GLU A 352 -6.43 5.40 17.18
CA GLU A 352 -5.41 4.45 17.63
C GLU A 352 -4.07 5.14 17.85
N PHE A 353 -3.25 4.58 18.74
CA PHE A 353 -1.94 5.14 19.09
C PHE A 353 -1.04 5.27 17.85
N GLU A 354 -0.94 4.21 17.04
CA GLU A 354 -0.11 4.18 15.83
C GLU A 354 -0.54 5.24 14.81
N CYS A 355 -1.85 5.51 14.68
CA CYS A 355 -2.36 6.59 13.84
C CYS A 355 -1.81 7.96 14.29
N TRP A 356 -1.96 8.28 15.57
CA TRP A 356 -1.57 9.58 16.12
C TRP A 356 -0.05 9.80 16.06
N GLU A 357 0.72 8.79 16.45
CA GLU A 357 2.19 8.82 16.36
C GLU A 357 2.66 8.99 14.91
N ALA A 358 2.05 8.28 13.96
CA ALA A 358 2.42 8.39 12.55
C ALA A 358 2.19 9.80 11.99
N LEU A 359 1.13 10.50 12.40
CA LEU A 359 0.91 11.90 12.03
C LEU A 359 1.99 12.82 12.62
N LEU A 360 2.36 12.63 13.90
CA LEU A 360 3.41 13.42 14.56
C LEU A 360 4.77 13.23 13.90
N VAL A 361 5.17 11.99 13.62
CA VAL A 361 6.44 11.67 12.93
C VAL A 361 6.45 12.27 11.51
N THR A 362 5.32 12.21 10.81
CA THR A 362 5.19 12.83 9.47
C THR A 362 5.41 14.34 9.53
N LEU A 363 4.80 15.02 10.50
CA LEU A 363 4.98 16.46 10.72
C LEU A 363 6.41 16.80 11.12
N ARG A 364 7.05 15.96 11.95
CA ARG A 364 8.47 16.12 12.30
C ARG A 364 9.37 16.08 11.08
N CYS A 365 9.16 15.11 10.17
CA CYS A 365 9.91 15.02 8.92
C CYS A 365 9.74 16.28 8.05
N ILE A 366 8.52 16.84 7.98
CA ILE A 366 8.25 18.09 7.27
C ILE A 366 9.04 19.26 7.89
N LEU A 367 9.09 19.35 9.22
CA LEU A 367 9.84 20.40 9.91
C LEU A 367 11.35 20.28 9.65
N ASP A 368 11.90 19.07 9.75
CA ASP A 368 13.32 18.84 9.49
C ASP A 368 13.68 19.16 8.01
N PHE A 369 12.80 18.82 7.06
CA PHE A 369 12.94 19.25 5.65
C PHE A 369 12.96 20.78 5.50
N CYS A 370 12.01 21.47 6.12
CA CYS A 370 11.90 22.92 6.05
C CYS A 370 13.14 23.62 6.64
N VAL A 371 13.67 23.12 7.76
CA VAL A 371 14.85 23.68 8.42
C VAL A 371 16.08 23.53 7.53
N LEU A 372 16.34 22.34 6.98
CA LEU A 372 17.48 22.11 6.09
C LEU A 372 17.41 23.01 4.85
N LEU A 373 16.25 23.06 4.18
CA LEU A 373 16.10 23.86 2.97
C LEU A 373 16.27 25.37 3.24
N THR A 374 15.85 25.83 4.43
CA THR A 374 15.99 27.23 4.87
C THR A 374 17.44 27.62 5.15
N GLN A 375 18.27 26.68 5.58
CA GLN A 375 19.70 26.88 5.83
C GLN A 375 20.53 26.80 4.55
N GLU A 376 20.13 25.96 3.60
CA GLU A 376 20.88 25.70 2.36
C GLU A 376 20.54 26.64 1.19
N GLN A 377 19.34 27.22 1.14
CA GLN A 377 18.86 27.96 -0.04
C GLN A 377 18.59 29.46 0.21
N GLY A 378 18.83 30.27 -0.83
CA GLY A 378 18.72 31.74 -0.80
C GLY A 378 17.32 32.30 -0.48
N LYS A 379 17.24 33.62 -0.26
CA LYS A 379 16.09 34.33 0.35
C LYS A 379 14.70 34.05 -0.26
N GLU A 380 14.58 33.81 -1.57
CA GLU A 380 13.27 33.63 -2.22
C GLU A 380 12.61 32.27 -1.92
N LYS A 381 13.40 31.18 -1.89
CA LYS A 381 12.87 29.85 -1.55
C LYS A 381 12.55 29.69 -0.06
N ARG A 382 13.13 30.55 0.77
CA ARG A 382 12.86 30.63 2.22
C ARG A 382 11.43 31.07 2.54
N ALA A 383 10.78 31.89 1.70
CA ALA A 383 9.44 32.39 2.01
C ALA A 383 8.35 31.30 1.92
N ALA A 384 8.31 30.54 0.82
CA ALA A 384 7.34 29.46 0.63
C ALA A 384 7.54 28.31 1.63
N VAL A 385 8.80 28.02 1.98
CA VAL A 385 9.14 26.99 2.96
C VAL A 385 8.91 27.47 4.39
N GLY A 386 9.06 28.77 4.65
CA GLY A 386 8.70 29.39 5.92
C GLY A 386 7.21 29.25 6.23
N GLU A 387 6.32 29.45 5.25
CA GLU A 387 4.87 29.22 5.46
C GLU A 387 4.58 27.75 5.82
N LEU A 388 5.17 26.80 5.10
CA LEU A 388 5.00 25.38 5.39
C LEU A 388 5.52 25.03 6.79
N PHE A 389 6.69 25.55 7.18
CA PHE A 389 7.25 25.36 8.51
C PHE A 389 6.30 25.84 9.61
N GLU A 390 5.83 27.09 9.53
CA GLU A 390 4.94 27.66 10.55
C GLU A 390 3.61 26.89 10.66
N ARG A 391 3.02 26.50 9.52
CA ARG A 391 1.78 25.72 9.49
C ARG A 391 1.97 24.31 10.06
N ALA A 392 3.07 23.64 9.71
CA ALA A 392 3.39 22.31 10.24
C ALA A 392 3.70 22.36 11.74
N MET A 393 4.43 23.39 12.19
CA MET A 393 4.80 23.57 13.59
C MET A 393 3.56 23.81 14.44
N LYS A 394 2.68 24.71 13.99
CA LYS A 394 1.38 24.97 14.64
C LYS A 394 0.56 23.68 14.78
N LEU A 395 0.38 22.94 13.69
CA LEU A 395 -0.41 21.71 13.71
C LEU A 395 0.22 20.64 14.62
N ARG A 396 1.55 20.49 14.58
CA ARG A 396 2.26 19.54 15.45
C ARG A 396 2.04 19.89 16.93
N ASN A 397 2.17 21.15 17.31
CA ASN A 397 1.96 21.58 18.70
C ASN A 397 0.52 21.34 19.16
N GLU A 398 -0.46 21.63 18.29
CA GLU A 398 -1.87 21.29 18.57
C GLU A 398 -2.04 19.79 18.84
N LEU A 399 -1.51 18.92 17.96
CA LEU A 399 -1.63 17.46 18.10
C LEU A 399 -0.88 16.91 19.33
N VAL A 400 0.27 17.48 19.67
CA VAL A 400 1.07 17.11 20.85
C VAL A 400 0.30 17.46 22.13
N GLU A 401 -0.25 18.67 22.23
CA GLU A 401 -1.05 19.08 23.39
C GLU A 401 -2.39 18.31 23.47
N GLU A 402 -3.03 18.03 22.33
CA GLU A 402 -4.23 17.19 22.26
C GLU A 402 -3.97 15.75 22.73
N SER A 403 -2.80 15.18 22.43
CA SER A 403 -2.42 13.82 22.90
C SER A 403 -2.40 13.70 24.44
N ARG A 404 -2.13 14.82 25.14
CA ARG A 404 -2.15 14.90 26.60
C ARG A 404 -3.57 15.12 27.15
N THR A 405 -4.36 15.95 26.48
CA THR A 405 -5.60 16.53 27.02
C THR A 405 -6.88 15.79 26.59
N ARG A 406 -6.89 15.16 25.41
CA ARG A 406 -8.03 14.40 24.89
C ARG A 406 -7.94 12.92 25.26
N PHE A 407 -9.04 12.19 25.06
CA PHE A 407 -9.12 10.72 25.17
C PHE A 407 -8.58 10.17 26.51
N GLY A 408 -8.94 10.84 27.62
CA GLY A 408 -8.50 10.47 28.97
C GLY A 408 -6.98 10.51 29.19
N GLY A 409 -6.22 11.15 28.30
CA GLY A 409 -4.77 11.15 28.34
C GLY A 409 -4.14 9.79 28.05
N ARG A 410 -4.80 8.93 27.27
CA ARG A 410 -4.26 7.62 26.85
C ARG A 410 -2.95 7.75 26.06
N MET A 411 -2.75 8.85 25.34
CA MET A 411 -1.58 9.12 24.50
C MET A 411 -0.55 10.06 25.12
N ARG A 412 -0.58 10.27 26.46
CA ARG A 412 0.31 11.21 27.18
C ARG A 412 1.79 11.01 26.93
N ILE A 413 2.22 9.80 26.60
CA ILE A 413 3.63 9.52 26.28
C ILE A 413 4.12 10.29 25.05
N LEU A 414 3.26 10.52 24.07
CA LEU A 414 3.61 11.31 22.87
C LEU A 414 3.92 12.76 23.24
N TRP A 415 3.15 13.33 24.16
CA TRP A 415 3.46 14.64 24.74
C TRP A 415 4.79 14.64 25.48
N LEU A 416 5.06 13.64 26.33
CA LEU A 416 6.32 13.57 27.08
C LEU A 416 7.56 13.45 26.16
N GLN A 417 7.41 12.82 25.00
CA GLN A 417 8.50 12.58 24.05
C GLN A 417 8.76 13.77 23.12
N GLU A 418 7.71 14.49 22.70
CA GLU A 418 7.76 15.44 21.58
C GLU A 418 7.46 16.91 21.96
N ALA A 419 7.03 17.20 23.20
CA ALA A 419 6.68 18.56 23.66
C ALA A 419 7.90 19.45 23.95
#